data_AF-E1Y903-F1
#
_entry.id   AF-E1Y903-F1
#
_cell.length_a   1.000
_cell.length_b   1.000
_cell.length_c   1.000
_cell.angle_alpha   90.00
_cell.angle_beta   90.00
_cell.angle_gamma   90.00
#
_symmetry.space_group_name_H-M   'P 1'
#
loop_
_entity.id
_entity.type
_entity.pdbx_description
1 polymer ?
#
loop_
_entity_poly.entity_id
_entity_poly.type
_entity_poly.pdbx_seq_one_letter_code
_entity_poly.pdbx_strand_id
1 'polypeptide(L)'
;MRLLVAIDDTDNLESVGTGELASILSESLSIKGWGKGGYVTRHQMLVHPDIPYTSHNSAMCFPAEINDDYRDAFLNFAMEFLHNESAIGSDPGLCIVNIDRLFRADELMAFGYNAKKKVLVKDSAYELAKLIYVHLSEHGGTGQGVIGALAAAGLRLTGNDGRFKGHFKIESADGIVTPDEIKRQTHVEVIQSIEGCLLKENEKIRLGNKVKAVLLEGKSTLLVNKIKSYGNGFAQWETCSKQQLRAY
;
A
#
# COMPACT_ATOMS: atom_id res chain seq x y z
N MET A 1 -14.35 -13.55 6.01
CA MET A 1 -13.42 -12.80 6.90
C MET A 1 -12.72 -11.63 6.19
N ARG A 2 -12.22 -10.67 6.96
CA ARG A 2 -11.38 -9.54 6.47
C ARG A 2 -9.90 -9.80 6.74
N LEU A 3 -9.07 -9.63 5.71
CA LEU A 3 -7.64 -9.84 5.74
C LEU A 3 -6.87 -8.56 5.38
N LEU A 4 -5.64 -8.45 5.89
CA LEU A 4 -4.57 -7.70 5.24
C LEU A 4 -3.56 -8.70 4.69
N VAL A 5 -3.19 -8.52 3.43
CA VAL A 5 -2.16 -9.31 2.75
C VAL A 5 -1.03 -8.38 2.39
N ALA A 6 0.18 -8.71 2.83
CA ALA A 6 1.36 -7.92 2.57
C ALA A 6 2.50 -8.78 2.04
N ILE A 7 3.25 -8.22 1.09
CA ILE A 7 4.42 -8.85 0.49
C ILE A 7 5.56 -7.84 0.41
N ASP A 8 6.79 -8.35 0.47
CA ASP A 8 8.00 -7.55 0.30
C ASP A 8 9.12 -8.36 -0.35
N ASP A 9 10.10 -7.65 -0.90
CA ASP A 9 11.36 -8.18 -1.44
C ASP A 9 11.15 -9.31 -2.45
N THR A 10 10.29 -9.06 -3.44
CA THR A 10 9.96 -10.05 -4.49
C THR A 10 10.57 -9.70 -5.84
N ASP A 11 11.23 -8.54 -5.96
CA ASP A 11 11.71 -7.98 -7.21
C ASP A 11 13.22 -7.81 -7.26
N ASN A 12 13.74 -7.61 -8.47
CA ASN A 12 15.09 -7.11 -8.73
C ASN A 12 15.03 -6.02 -9.82
N LEU A 13 16.18 -5.56 -10.31
CA LEU A 13 16.24 -4.46 -11.29
C LEU A 13 15.66 -4.82 -12.67
N GLU A 14 15.52 -6.11 -12.99
CA GLU A 14 15.11 -6.62 -14.30
C GLU A 14 13.73 -7.29 -14.28
N SER A 15 13.19 -7.57 -13.09
CA SER A 15 11.92 -8.28 -12.91
C SER A 15 10.72 -7.34 -12.87
N VAL A 16 9.54 -7.97 -12.90
CA VAL A 16 8.30 -7.32 -12.48
C VAL A 16 8.43 -6.88 -11.03
N GLY A 17 7.94 -5.66 -10.73
CA GLY A 17 8.06 -5.07 -9.39
C GLY A 17 7.08 -5.65 -8.37
N THR A 18 7.43 -5.58 -7.09
CA THR A 18 6.65 -6.09 -5.94
C THR A 18 5.19 -5.60 -5.94
N GLY A 19 4.98 -4.34 -6.35
CA GLY A 19 3.62 -3.78 -6.43
C GLY A 19 2.73 -4.47 -7.47
N GLU A 20 3.31 -4.98 -8.55
CA GLU A 20 2.57 -5.70 -9.58
C GLU A 20 2.16 -7.09 -9.09
N LEU A 21 3.08 -7.83 -8.47
CA LEU A 21 2.77 -9.12 -7.84
C LEU A 21 1.67 -8.99 -6.78
N ALA A 22 1.68 -7.92 -5.97
CA ALA A 22 0.61 -7.62 -5.02
C ALA A 22 -0.74 -7.35 -5.70
N SER A 23 -0.75 -6.68 -6.86
CA SER A 23 -1.97 -6.47 -7.65
C SER A 23 -2.53 -7.79 -8.19
N ILE A 24 -1.66 -8.65 -8.74
CA ILE A 24 -2.05 -9.95 -9.27
C ILE A 24 -2.66 -10.82 -8.16
N LEU A 25 -2.04 -10.86 -6.97
CA LEU A 25 -2.60 -11.57 -5.81
C LEU A 25 -3.98 -11.01 -5.43
N SER A 26 -4.14 -9.69 -5.37
CA SER A 26 -5.42 -9.04 -5.04
C SER A 26 -6.51 -9.37 -6.05
N GLU A 27 -6.21 -9.29 -7.35
CA GLU A 27 -7.14 -9.57 -8.44
C GLU A 27 -7.52 -11.05 -8.54
N SER A 28 -6.59 -11.95 -8.19
CA SER A 28 -6.81 -13.40 -8.23
C SER A 28 -7.98 -13.86 -7.34
N LEU A 29 -8.24 -13.15 -6.23
CA LEU A 29 -9.37 -13.45 -5.33
C LEU A 29 -10.70 -13.36 -6.06
N SER A 30 -10.90 -12.29 -6.83
CA SER A 30 -12.13 -12.07 -7.61
C SER A 30 -12.20 -13.04 -8.80
N ILE A 31 -11.09 -13.23 -9.52
CA ILE A 31 -11.02 -14.13 -10.69
C ILE A 31 -11.37 -15.58 -10.30
N LYS A 32 -10.93 -16.02 -9.13
CA LYS A 32 -11.18 -17.38 -8.62
C LYS A 32 -12.52 -17.51 -7.89
N GLY A 33 -13.27 -16.42 -7.70
CA GLY A 33 -14.52 -16.42 -6.94
C GLY A 33 -14.34 -16.66 -5.44
N TRP A 34 -13.14 -16.44 -4.90
CA TRP A 34 -12.83 -16.67 -3.49
C TRP A 34 -13.20 -15.49 -2.60
N GLY A 35 -13.31 -14.30 -3.19
CA GLY A 35 -13.59 -13.07 -2.48
C GLY A 35 -13.24 -11.85 -3.32
N LYS A 36 -12.90 -10.75 -2.66
CA LYS A 36 -12.53 -9.48 -3.30
C LYS A 36 -11.27 -8.90 -2.66
N GLY A 37 -10.25 -8.69 -3.47
CA GLY A 37 -9.08 -7.91 -3.10
C GLY A 37 -9.32 -6.41 -3.27
N GLY A 38 -8.68 -5.61 -2.42
CA GLY A 38 -8.68 -4.15 -2.49
C GLY A 38 -7.43 -3.58 -3.15
N TYR A 39 -7.36 -2.25 -3.19
CA TYR A 39 -6.24 -1.55 -3.83
C TYR A 39 -4.95 -1.63 -3.00
N VAL A 40 -3.85 -1.89 -3.69
CA VAL A 40 -2.49 -2.00 -3.12
C VAL A 40 -1.97 -0.64 -2.69
N THR A 41 -1.42 -0.57 -1.48
CA THR A 41 -0.59 0.54 -0.98
C THR A 41 0.87 0.12 -0.88
N ARG A 42 1.75 1.07 -1.18
CA ARG A 42 3.20 0.97 -0.96
C ARG A 42 3.57 1.70 0.33
N HIS A 43 4.28 1.03 1.20
CA HIS A 43 4.74 1.53 2.49
C HIS A 43 6.26 1.71 2.47
N GLN A 44 6.72 2.94 2.71
CA GLN A 44 8.16 3.25 2.70
C GLN A 44 8.80 2.87 4.02
N MET A 45 9.81 2.00 3.98
CA MET A 45 10.62 1.63 5.16
C MET A 45 11.85 2.54 5.28
N LEU A 46 12.59 2.38 6.38
CA LEU A 46 13.81 3.13 6.65
C LEU A 46 14.84 2.95 5.52
N VAL A 47 15.35 4.05 4.97
CA VAL A 47 16.51 4.00 4.07
C VAL A 47 17.77 4.07 4.93
N HIS A 48 18.53 2.98 4.99
CA HIS A 48 19.72 2.84 5.84
C HIS A 48 20.82 2.05 5.12
N PRO A 49 22.11 2.38 5.29
CA PRO A 49 23.22 1.64 4.68
C PRO A 49 23.25 0.14 5.01
N ASP A 50 22.76 -0.24 6.20
CA ASP A 50 22.73 -1.63 6.67
C ASP A 50 21.54 -2.44 6.11
N ILE A 51 20.66 -1.82 5.32
CA ILE A 51 19.49 -2.49 4.74
C ILE A 51 19.69 -2.57 3.22
N PRO A 52 19.89 -3.77 2.66
CA PRO A 52 19.92 -3.94 1.21
C PRO A 52 18.53 -3.67 0.63
N TYR A 53 18.47 -3.01 -0.52
CA TYR A 53 17.23 -2.83 -1.29
C TYR A 53 17.54 -2.62 -2.77
N THR A 54 16.54 -2.83 -3.63
CA THR A 54 16.65 -2.63 -5.09
C THR A 54 16.62 -1.13 -5.43
N SER A 55 15.48 -0.63 -5.92
CA SER A 55 15.25 0.80 -6.15
C SER A 55 14.75 1.51 -4.90
N HIS A 56 13.95 0.83 -4.09
CA HIS A 56 13.27 1.39 -2.93
C HIS A 56 13.16 0.33 -1.84
N ASN A 57 13.50 0.68 -0.60
CA ASN A 57 13.15 -0.14 0.57
C ASN A 57 11.66 0.07 0.90
N SER A 58 10.77 -0.71 0.28
CA SER A 58 9.33 -0.55 0.46
C SER A 58 8.56 -1.82 0.20
N ALA A 59 7.62 -2.12 1.10
CA ALA A 59 6.72 -3.26 1.01
C ALA A 59 5.32 -2.87 0.52
N MET A 60 4.53 -3.87 0.11
CA MET A 60 3.19 -3.70 -0.44
C MET A 60 2.16 -4.34 0.48
N CYS A 61 0.99 -3.72 0.60
CA CYS A 61 -0.14 -4.31 1.31
C CYS A 61 -1.47 -4.00 0.62
N PHE A 62 -2.41 -4.93 0.66
CA PHE A 62 -3.80 -4.71 0.25
C PHE A 62 -4.78 -5.38 1.25
N PRO A 63 -5.96 -4.79 1.46
CA PRO A 63 -7.03 -5.43 2.21
C PRO A 63 -7.75 -6.44 1.32
N ALA A 64 -8.32 -7.48 1.91
CA ALA A 64 -9.14 -8.44 1.20
C ALA A 64 -10.34 -8.88 2.04
N GLU A 65 -11.45 -9.14 1.38
CA GLU A 65 -12.57 -9.88 1.93
C GLU A 65 -12.56 -11.25 1.28
N ILE A 66 -12.48 -12.32 2.08
CA ILE A 66 -12.41 -13.69 1.59
C ILE A 66 -13.50 -14.53 2.25
N ASN A 67 -14.11 -15.44 1.49
CA ASN A 67 -15.00 -16.43 2.05
C ASN A 67 -14.21 -17.43 2.89
N ASP A 68 -14.76 -17.84 4.03
CA ASP A 68 -14.00 -18.59 5.03
C ASP A 68 -13.51 -19.95 4.50
N ASP A 69 -14.28 -20.59 3.62
CA ASP A 69 -13.95 -21.86 2.97
C ASP A 69 -12.70 -21.80 2.07
N TYR A 70 -12.31 -20.60 1.60
CA TYR A 70 -11.18 -20.41 0.68
C TYR A 70 -9.93 -19.85 1.35
N ARG A 71 -9.92 -19.67 2.67
CA ARG A 71 -8.75 -19.12 3.39
C ARG A 71 -7.47 -19.94 3.13
N ASP A 72 -7.53 -21.25 3.34
CA ASP A 72 -6.35 -22.10 3.18
C ASP A 72 -5.96 -22.26 1.70
N ALA A 73 -6.94 -22.27 0.80
CA ALA A 73 -6.70 -22.29 -0.64
C ALA A 73 -5.95 -21.01 -1.10
N PHE A 74 -6.37 -19.84 -0.61
CA PHE A 74 -5.69 -18.58 -0.90
C PHE A 74 -4.29 -18.53 -0.30
N LEU A 75 -4.11 -18.98 0.94
CA LEU A 75 -2.78 -19.04 1.55
C LEU A 75 -1.82 -19.89 0.72
N ASN A 76 -2.22 -21.12 0.37
CA ASN A 76 -1.39 -22.02 -0.45
C ASN A 76 -1.08 -21.40 -1.83
N PHE A 77 -2.10 -20.82 -2.47
CA PHE A 77 -1.91 -20.12 -3.74
C PHE A 77 -0.93 -18.95 -3.62
N ALA A 78 -1.02 -18.12 -2.59
CA ALA A 78 -0.13 -16.98 -2.41
C ALA A 78 1.33 -17.43 -2.17
N MET A 79 1.53 -18.48 -1.39
CA MET A 79 2.85 -19.05 -1.13
C MET A 79 3.47 -19.63 -2.42
N GLU A 80 2.71 -20.39 -3.20
CA GLU A 80 3.16 -20.96 -4.48
C GLU A 80 3.42 -19.85 -5.52
N PHE A 81 2.54 -18.86 -5.58
CA PHE A 81 2.69 -17.70 -6.46
C PHE A 81 3.99 -16.95 -6.16
N LEU A 82 4.30 -16.67 -4.90
CA LEU A 82 5.54 -15.99 -4.55
C LEU A 82 6.78 -16.86 -4.84
N HIS A 83 6.70 -18.17 -4.65
CA HIS A 83 7.79 -19.07 -5.00
C HIS A 83 8.10 -19.05 -6.51
N ASN A 84 7.07 -19.00 -7.35
CA ASN A 84 7.21 -19.10 -8.80
C ASN A 84 7.49 -17.77 -9.49
N GLU A 85 6.91 -16.68 -8.99
CA GLU A 85 6.91 -15.37 -9.68
C GLU A 85 7.93 -14.38 -9.11
N SER A 86 8.46 -14.62 -7.92
CA SER A 86 9.48 -13.74 -7.35
C SER A 86 10.80 -13.87 -8.08
N ALA A 87 11.52 -12.75 -8.17
CA ALA A 87 12.77 -12.69 -8.90
C ALA A 87 13.84 -13.60 -8.29
N ILE A 88 14.67 -14.23 -9.13
CA ILE A 88 15.82 -15.00 -8.67
C ILE A 88 16.73 -14.11 -7.81
N GLY A 89 17.08 -14.59 -6.62
CA GLY A 89 17.94 -13.90 -5.67
C GLY A 89 17.23 -12.88 -4.78
N SER A 90 15.91 -12.73 -4.89
CA SER A 90 15.11 -11.94 -3.94
C SER A 90 14.83 -12.71 -2.64
N ASP A 91 14.30 -12.02 -1.63
CA ASP A 91 13.97 -12.56 -0.31
C ASP A 91 12.45 -12.48 0.02
N PRO A 92 11.54 -13.08 -0.77
CA PRO A 92 10.12 -12.79 -0.67
C PRO A 92 9.53 -13.12 0.71
N GLY A 93 8.90 -12.13 1.32
CA GLY A 93 8.12 -12.30 2.55
C GLY A 93 6.63 -12.24 2.28
N LEU A 94 5.86 -13.11 2.96
CA LEU A 94 4.39 -13.08 2.96
C LEU A 94 3.87 -12.89 4.39
N CYS A 95 3.01 -11.88 4.58
CA CYS A 95 2.27 -11.67 5.82
C CYS A 95 0.76 -11.65 5.53
N ILE A 96 -0.01 -12.46 6.27
CA ILE A 96 -1.48 -12.46 6.20
C ILE A 96 -2.06 -12.29 7.60
N VAL A 97 -2.76 -11.18 7.79
CA VAL A 97 -3.41 -10.80 9.06
C VAL A 97 -4.91 -10.99 8.92
N ASN A 98 -5.51 -11.81 9.79
CA ASN A 98 -6.97 -11.85 9.94
C ASN A 98 -7.41 -10.73 10.88
N ILE A 99 -7.99 -9.66 10.32
CA ILE A 99 -8.40 -8.47 11.07
C ILE A 99 -9.48 -8.83 12.10
N ASP A 100 -10.39 -9.72 11.76
CA ASP A 100 -11.51 -10.11 12.63
C ASP A 100 -11.07 -10.89 13.88
N ARG A 101 -9.84 -11.42 13.87
CA ARG A 101 -9.26 -12.21 14.98
C ARG A 101 -8.02 -11.56 15.61
N LEU A 102 -7.64 -10.37 15.17
CA LEU A 102 -6.46 -9.68 15.66
C LEU A 102 -6.73 -9.03 17.02
N PHE A 103 -6.00 -9.43 18.05
CA PHE A 103 -6.20 -8.98 19.43
C PHE A 103 -5.16 -7.96 19.91
N ARG A 104 -3.96 -7.93 19.31
CA ARG A 104 -2.85 -7.02 19.65
C ARG A 104 -2.47 -6.15 18.46
N ALA A 105 -3.46 -5.43 17.94
CA ALA A 105 -3.30 -4.56 16.78
C ALA A 105 -2.22 -3.49 16.98
N ASP A 106 -2.16 -2.89 18.17
CA ASP A 106 -1.21 -1.81 18.49
C ASP A 106 0.26 -2.25 18.37
N GLU A 107 0.57 -3.51 18.68
CA GLU A 107 1.94 -4.04 18.57
C GLU A 107 2.35 -4.24 17.12
N LEU A 108 1.43 -4.71 16.28
CA LEU A 108 1.66 -4.81 14.85
C LEU A 108 1.85 -3.41 14.22
N MET A 109 1.01 -2.44 14.61
CA MET A 109 1.18 -1.04 14.18
C MET A 109 2.52 -0.46 14.65
N ALA A 110 2.90 -0.70 15.91
CA ALA A 110 4.17 -0.24 16.46
C ALA A 110 5.38 -0.87 15.74
N PHE A 111 5.32 -2.14 15.37
CA PHE A 111 6.32 -2.79 14.53
C PHE A 111 6.47 -2.09 13.18
N GLY A 112 5.35 -1.80 12.52
CA GLY A 112 5.31 -1.02 11.28
C GLY A 112 6.01 0.34 11.40
N TYR A 113 5.66 1.13 12.42
CA TYR A 113 6.31 2.43 12.66
C TYR A 113 7.80 2.30 13.02
N ASN A 114 8.19 1.25 13.73
CA ASN A 114 9.58 0.98 14.05
C ASN A 114 10.41 0.66 12.79
N ALA A 115 9.86 -0.08 11.83
CA ALA A 115 10.53 -0.37 10.55
C ALA A 115 10.81 0.89 9.70
N LYS A 116 10.10 1.99 9.97
CA LYS A 116 10.37 3.30 9.35
C LYS A 116 11.50 4.08 10.04
N LYS A 117 11.93 3.68 11.24
CA LYS A 117 12.81 4.47 12.12
C LYS A 117 14.11 3.77 12.51
N LYS A 118 14.12 2.45 12.58
CA LYS A 118 15.29 1.67 12.99
C LYS A 118 15.42 0.38 12.17
N VAL A 119 16.64 -0.13 12.10
CA VAL A 119 16.91 -1.47 11.55
C VAL A 119 16.29 -2.50 12.48
N LEU A 120 15.46 -3.38 11.92
CA LEU A 120 14.84 -4.50 12.62
C LEU A 120 15.49 -5.81 12.19
N VAL A 121 15.32 -6.85 12.99
CA VAL A 121 15.87 -8.19 12.72
C VAL A 121 14.77 -9.20 12.49
N LYS A 122 15.05 -10.21 11.66
CA LYS A 122 14.09 -11.24 11.25
C LYS A 122 13.44 -11.95 12.43
N ASP A 123 14.21 -12.31 13.45
CA ASP A 123 13.72 -13.01 14.64
C ASP A 123 12.61 -12.22 15.35
N SER A 124 12.77 -10.90 15.48
CA SER A 124 11.76 -10.03 16.10
C SER A 124 10.44 -10.00 15.33
N ALA A 125 10.47 -10.19 14.00
CA ALA A 125 9.26 -10.28 13.18
C ALA A 125 8.51 -11.58 13.47
N TYR A 126 9.22 -12.71 13.54
CA TYR A 126 8.61 -14.01 13.86
C TYR A 126 8.11 -14.11 15.30
N GLU A 127 8.87 -13.59 16.25
CA GLU A 127 8.45 -13.50 17.66
C GLU A 127 7.11 -12.77 17.76
N LEU A 128 7.00 -11.61 17.11
CA LEU A 128 5.76 -10.85 17.09
C LEU A 128 4.64 -11.61 16.36
N ALA A 129 4.89 -12.12 15.15
CA ALA A 129 3.87 -12.83 14.37
C ALA A 129 3.30 -14.04 15.13
N LYS A 130 4.16 -14.81 15.81
CA LYS A 130 3.76 -15.91 16.69
C LYS A 130 2.95 -15.41 17.88
N LEU A 131 3.40 -14.31 18.51
CA LEU A 131 2.73 -13.71 19.66
C LEU A 131 1.31 -13.25 19.32
N ILE A 132 1.08 -12.73 18.10
CA ILE A 132 -0.22 -12.17 17.68
C ILE A 132 -1.03 -13.09 16.75
N TYR A 133 -0.60 -14.33 16.55
CA TYR A 133 -1.24 -15.34 15.68
C TYR A 133 -1.45 -14.87 14.23
N VAL A 134 -0.46 -14.20 13.65
CA VAL A 134 -0.43 -13.77 12.25
C VAL A 134 0.41 -14.73 11.41
N HIS A 135 -0.04 -15.01 10.19
CA HIS A 135 0.75 -15.81 9.25
C HIS A 135 1.93 -14.99 8.74
N LEU A 136 3.13 -15.55 8.85
CA LEU A 136 4.36 -14.98 8.32
C LEU A 136 5.22 -16.10 7.75
N SER A 137 5.67 -15.97 6.50
CA SER A 137 6.47 -17.00 5.83
C SER A 137 7.47 -16.44 4.82
N GLU A 138 8.56 -17.18 4.64
CA GLU A 138 9.64 -16.93 3.68
C GLU A 138 9.41 -17.73 2.40
N HIS A 139 9.68 -17.14 1.24
CA HIS A 139 9.55 -17.81 -0.06
C HIS A 139 10.79 -17.67 -0.96
N GLY A 140 11.94 -17.32 -0.38
CA GLY A 140 13.22 -17.29 -1.09
C GLY A 140 14.35 -16.66 -0.28
N GLY A 141 15.57 -16.80 -0.81
CA GLY A 141 16.78 -16.15 -0.28
C GLY A 141 17.12 -16.52 1.17
N THR A 142 17.61 -15.53 1.89
CA THR A 142 17.82 -15.48 3.35
C THR A 142 16.54 -15.21 4.16
N GLY A 143 15.46 -14.81 3.47
CA GLY A 143 14.13 -14.60 4.04
C GLY A 143 13.92 -13.26 4.74
N GLN A 144 14.69 -12.22 4.41
CA GLN A 144 14.59 -10.91 5.07
C GLN A 144 13.27 -10.16 4.77
N GLY A 145 12.61 -10.42 3.64
CA GLY A 145 11.37 -9.74 3.26
C GLY A 145 10.23 -9.92 4.26
N VAL A 146 10.28 -10.90 5.17
CA VAL A 146 9.29 -11.04 6.24
C VAL A 146 9.21 -9.82 7.16
N ILE A 147 10.32 -9.10 7.33
CA ILE A 147 10.36 -7.86 8.13
C ILE A 147 9.46 -6.80 7.49
N GLY A 148 9.65 -6.54 6.20
CA GLY A 148 8.87 -5.52 5.50
C GLY A 148 7.44 -5.95 5.24
N ALA A 149 7.17 -7.24 4.99
CA ALA A 149 5.82 -7.77 4.85
C ALA A 149 5.01 -7.58 6.16
N LEU A 150 5.58 -7.93 7.31
CA LEU A 150 4.93 -7.70 8.61
C LEU A 150 4.75 -6.20 8.89
N ALA A 151 5.77 -5.39 8.62
CA ALA A 151 5.72 -3.94 8.81
C ALA A 151 4.65 -3.27 7.93
N ALA A 152 4.52 -3.65 6.66
CA ALA A 152 3.50 -3.11 5.77
C ALA A 152 2.08 -3.47 6.22
N ALA A 153 1.86 -4.69 6.72
CA ALA A 153 0.57 -5.04 7.32
C ALA A 153 0.24 -4.15 8.52
N GLY A 154 1.21 -3.89 9.40
CA GLY A 154 1.05 -2.97 10.52
C GLY A 154 0.81 -1.52 10.11
N LEU A 155 1.58 -1.01 9.15
CA LEU A 155 1.41 0.35 8.63
C LEU A 155 0.05 0.51 7.95
N ARG A 156 -0.38 -0.46 7.13
CA ARG A 156 -1.71 -0.46 6.51
C ARG A 156 -2.83 -0.45 7.55
N LEU A 157 -2.66 -1.23 8.63
CA LEU A 157 -3.64 -1.34 9.71
C LEU A 157 -3.88 0.01 10.42
N THR A 158 -2.88 0.89 10.47
CA THR A 158 -3.04 2.25 11.06
C THR A 158 -4.06 3.10 10.30
N GLY A 159 -4.34 2.79 9.04
CA GLY A 159 -5.16 3.61 8.15
C GLY A 159 -4.51 4.94 7.75
N ASN A 160 -3.26 5.21 8.13
CA ASN A 160 -2.63 6.53 7.99
C ASN A 160 -1.23 6.47 7.35
N ASP A 161 -0.89 5.34 6.74
CA ASP A 161 0.37 5.15 6.05
C ASP A 161 0.10 4.39 4.75
N GLY A 162 0.81 4.75 3.70
CA GLY A 162 0.79 4.07 2.42
C GLY A 162 0.31 4.97 1.29
N ARG A 163 1.01 4.87 0.16
CA ARG A 163 0.60 5.48 -1.10
C ARG A 163 -0.03 4.42 -1.99
N PHE A 164 -1.20 4.69 -2.57
CA PHE A 164 -1.80 3.75 -3.51
C PHE A 164 -0.88 3.51 -4.71
N LYS A 165 -0.79 2.25 -5.16
CA LYS A 165 0.02 1.84 -6.32
C LYS A 165 -0.51 2.52 -7.58
N GLY A 166 0.39 2.79 -8.53
CA GLY A 166 0.04 3.43 -9.80
C GLY A 166 -0.17 4.94 -9.67
N HIS A 167 -0.84 5.53 -10.64
CA HIS A 167 -1.34 6.90 -10.64
C HIS A 167 -2.64 6.92 -11.45
N PHE A 168 -3.54 7.83 -11.11
CA PHE A 168 -4.81 7.95 -11.82
C PHE A 168 -4.60 8.64 -13.16
N LYS A 169 -5.24 8.09 -14.19
CA LYS A 169 -5.45 8.76 -15.47
C LYS A 169 -6.87 9.33 -15.42
N ILE A 170 -6.98 10.62 -15.16
CA ILE A 170 -8.26 11.32 -15.06
C ILE A 170 -8.43 12.10 -16.35
N GLU A 171 -9.51 11.83 -17.06
CA GLU A 171 -9.85 12.53 -18.29
C GLU A 171 -10.34 13.94 -17.96
N SER A 172 -9.76 14.93 -18.65
CA SER A 172 -10.11 16.35 -18.54
C SER A 172 -9.70 17.07 -19.82
N ALA A 173 -10.54 17.97 -20.31
CA ALA A 173 -10.28 18.72 -21.55
C ALA A 173 -9.19 19.80 -21.39
N ASP A 174 -9.10 20.41 -20.22
CA ASP A 174 -8.19 21.52 -19.91
C ASP A 174 -7.26 21.23 -18.72
N GLY A 175 -7.27 20.00 -18.21
CA GLY A 175 -6.50 19.58 -17.03
C GLY A 175 -7.07 20.13 -15.71
N ILE A 176 -8.28 20.69 -15.72
CA ILE A 176 -9.00 21.14 -14.54
C ILE A 176 -10.21 20.22 -14.33
N VAL A 177 -10.42 19.81 -13.09
CA VAL A 177 -11.52 18.93 -12.68
C VAL A 177 -12.11 19.34 -11.34
N THR A 178 -13.28 18.80 -11.02
CA THR A 178 -13.89 18.89 -9.70
C THR A 178 -13.69 17.61 -8.88
N PRO A 179 -13.83 17.67 -7.54
CA PRO A 179 -13.81 16.46 -6.71
C PRO A 179 -14.77 15.36 -7.18
N ASP A 180 -15.97 15.73 -7.61
CA ASP A 180 -17.01 14.83 -8.10
C ASP A 180 -16.59 14.10 -9.40
N GLU A 181 -15.93 14.80 -10.33
CA GLU A 181 -15.36 14.20 -11.54
C GLU A 181 -14.24 13.20 -11.22
N ILE A 182 -13.38 13.52 -10.25
CA ILE A 182 -12.30 12.63 -9.80
C ILE A 182 -12.88 11.36 -9.18
N LYS A 183 -13.87 11.49 -8.28
CA LYS A 183 -14.49 10.36 -7.58
C LYS A 183 -15.22 9.41 -8.54
N ARG A 184 -15.81 9.92 -9.65
CA ARG A 184 -16.43 9.07 -10.68
C ARG A 184 -15.44 8.22 -11.48
N GLN A 185 -14.20 8.70 -11.64
CA GLN A 185 -13.20 8.06 -12.50
C GLN A 185 -12.18 7.22 -11.73
N THR A 186 -12.19 7.29 -10.40
CA THR A 186 -11.13 6.72 -9.57
C THR A 186 -11.71 6.08 -8.31
N HIS A 187 -10.84 5.42 -7.54
CA HIS A 187 -11.19 4.92 -6.21
C HIS A 187 -10.90 5.95 -5.10
N VAL A 188 -10.79 7.24 -5.42
CA VAL A 188 -10.64 8.29 -4.42
C VAL A 188 -11.97 8.48 -3.69
N GLU A 189 -11.91 8.48 -2.36
CA GLU A 189 -13.07 8.65 -1.48
C GLU A 189 -13.11 10.06 -0.88
N VAL A 190 -11.93 10.59 -0.53
CA VAL A 190 -11.77 11.89 0.13
C VAL A 190 -10.82 12.77 -0.67
N ILE A 191 -11.16 14.05 -0.76
CA ILE A 191 -10.30 15.06 -1.39
C ILE A 191 -10.17 16.21 -0.40
N GLN A 192 -8.94 16.49 0.02
CA GLN A 192 -8.66 17.51 1.03
C GLN A 192 -7.30 18.17 0.83
N SER A 193 -7.10 19.34 1.44
CA SER A 193 -5.79 19.98 1.46
C SER A 193 -4.80 19.21 2.34
N ILE A 194 -3.49 19.49 2.19
CA ILE A 194 -2.47 18.93 3.09
C ILE A 194 -2.74 19.30 4.56
N GLU A 195 -3.37 20.44 4.81
CA GLU A 195 -3.76 20.91 6.15
C GLU A 195 -5.07 20.27 6.66
N GLY A 196 -5.70 19.37 5.90
CA GLY A 196 -6.91 18.63 6.30
C GLY A 196 -8.23 19.32 5.97
N CYS A 197 -8.23 20.39 5.17
CA CYS A 197 -9.46 21.05 4.75
C CYS A 197 -10.15 20.25 3.62
N LEU A 198 -11.34 19.70 3.87
CA LEU A 198 -12.14 19.02 2.85
C LEU A 198 -12.54 19.99 1.71
N LEU A 199 -12.42 19.52 0.47
CA LEU A 199 -12.85 20.27 -0.71
C LEU A 199 -14.35 20.04 -0.97
N LYS A 200 -15.04 21.11 -1.37
CA LYS A 200 -16.43 21.05 -1.85
C LYS A 200 -16.47 20.51 -3.28
N GLU A 201 -17.55 19.82 -3.62
CA GLU A 201 -17.71 19.10 -4.89
C GLU A 201 -17.62 19.97 -6.16
N ASN A 202 -17.70 21.31 -6.04
CA ASN A 202 -17.60 22.25 -7.15
C ASN A 202 -16.28 23.03 -7.19
N GLU A 203 -15.36 22.81 -6.25
CA GLU A 203 -14.05 23.47 -6.27
C GLU A 203 -13.19 22.95 -7.42
N LYS A 204 -12.42 23.85 -8.03
CA LYS A 204 -11.62 23.53 -9.21
C LYS A 204 -10.20 23.13 -8.82
N ILE A 205 -9.80 21.95 -9.28
CA ILE A 205 -8.50 21.34 -9.05
C ILE A 205 -7.77 21.21 -10.38
N ARG A 206 -6.56 21.76 -10.46
CA ARG A 206 -5.62 21.51 -11.55
C ARG A 206 -4.92 20.17 -11.33
N LEU A 207 -4.97 19.29 -12.32
CA LEU A 207 -4.25 18.02 -12.29
C LEU A 207 -2.76 18.24 -12.57
N GLY A 208 -1.92 17.66 -11.73
CA GLY A 208 -0.48 17.55 -11.98
C GLY A 208 -0.15 16.29 -12.79
N ASN A 209 1.13 16.14 -13.17
CA ASN A 209 1.58 15.06 -14.06
C ASN A 209 1.28 13.63 -13.55
N LYS A 210 1.29 13.41 -12.23
CA LYS A 210 1.03 12.10 -11.62
C LYS A 210 0.09 12.28 -10.44
N VAL A 211 -1.19 12.01 -10.66
CA VAL A 211 -2.23 12.08 -9.64
C VAL A 211 -2.21 10.81 -8.81
N LYS A 212 -2.03 10.93 -7.49
CA LYS A 212 -1.88 9.77 -6.60
C LYS A 212 -2.57 10.03 -5.27
N ALA A 213 -3.33 9.04 -4.81
CA ALA A 213 -3.91 9.02 -3.48
C ALA A 213 -2.95 8.42 -2.44
N VAL A 214 -3.19 8.80 -1.19
CA VAL A 214 -2.60 8.23 0.02
C VAL A 214 -3.68 7.57 0.85
N LEU A 215 -3.31 6.62 1.70
CA LEU A 215 -4.18 6.09 2.74
C LEU A 215 -4.15 7.04 3.93
N LEU A 216 -5.31 7.60 4.26
CA LEU A 216 -5.46 8.52 5.38
C LEU A 216 -6.82 8.28 6.03
N GLU A 217 -6.83 8.12 7.34
CA GLU A 217 -8.01 7.73 8.13
C GLU A 217 -8.77 6.52 7.54
N GLY A 218 -8.02 5.55 7.01
CA GLY A 218 -8.56 4.33 6.40
C GLY A 218 -9.14 4.52 5.00
N LYS A 219 -9.08 5.73 4.42
CA LYS A 219 -9.69 6.07 3.12
C LYS A 219 -8.65 6.40 2.06
N SER A 220 -9.02 6.14 0.81
CA SER A 220 -8.28 6.62 -0.36
C SER A 220 -8.43 8.13 -0.50
N THR A 221 -7.40 8.87 -0.11
CA THR A 221 -7.44 10.33 -0.02
C THR A 221 -6.53 10.97 -1.04
N LEU A 222 -7.08 11.85 -1.88
CA LEU A 222 -6.31 12.71 -2.77
C LEU A 222 -6.01 14.04 -2.06
N LEU A 223 -4.72 14.31 -1.86
CA LEU A 223 -4.26 15.56 -1.25
C LEU A 223 -4.01 16.63 -2.31
N VAL A 224 -4.42 17.86 -2.02
CA VAL A 224 -4.22 19.03 -2.88
C VAL A 224 -3.50 20.17 -2.14
N ASN A 225 -2.85 21.06 -2.90
CA ASN A 225 -2.27 22.30 -2.41
C ASN A 225 -3.05 23.50 -2.92
N LYS A 226 -3.08 24.56 -2.12
CA LYS A 226 -3.59 25.84 -2.58
C LYS A 226 -2.59 26.47 -3.55
N ILE A 227 -3.07 26.90 -4.71
CA ILE A 227 -2.24 27.58 -5.71
C ILE A 227 -1.96 29.00 -5.20
N LYS A 228 -0.68 29.35 -5.03
CA LYS A 228 -0.24 30.65 -4.47
C LYS A 228 -0.17 31.79 -5.50
N SER A 229 -0.12 31.49 -6.80
CA SER A 229 0.00 32.49 -7.86
C SER A 229 -1.11 32.37 -8.90
N TYR A 230 -1.88 33.45 -9.05
CA TYR A 230 -2.90 33.63 -10.07
C TYR A 230 -2.24 33.78 -11.45
N GLY A 231 -1.89 32.67 -12.10
CA GLY A 231 -1.63 32.63 -13.53
C GLY A 231 -2.89 32.18 -14.24
N ASN A 232 -3.71 33.12 -14.74
CA ASN A 232 -4.85 33.01 -15.67
C ASN A 232 -5.80 31.78 -15.59
N GLY A 233 -5.77 31.01 -14.51
CA GLY A 233 -6.51 29.77 -14.35
C GLY A 233 -7.47 29.84 -13.17
N PHE A 234 -8.71 29.44 -13.40
CA PHE A 234 -9.81 29.43 -12.42
C PHE A 234 -9.66 28.39 -11.30
N ALA A 235 -8.60 27.57 -11.30
CA ALA A 235 -8.36 26.55 -10.29
C ALA A 235 -7.68 27.15 -9.05
N GLN A 236 -8.22 26.83 -7.87
CA GLN A 236 -7.69 27.28 -6.58
C GLN A 236 -6.76 26.23 -5.95
N TRP A 237 -6.85 24.99 -6.44
CA TRP A 237 -6.16 23.83 -5.93
C TRP A 237 -5.36 23.13 -7.02
N GLU A 238 -4.28 22.46 -6.64
CA GLU A 238 -3.52 21.55 -7.50
C GLU A 238 -3.20 20.24 -6.78
N THR A 239 -3.21 19.13 -7.49
CA THR A 239 -2.86 17.82 -6.90
C THR A 239 -1.42 17.80 -6.40
N CYS A 240 -1.16 17.16 -5.26
CA CYS A 240 0.19 17.05 -4.70
C CYS A 240 1.17 16.29 -5.60
N SER A 241 2.44 16.74 -5.59
CA SER A 241 3.54 16.05 -6.25
C SER A 241 4.01 14.80 -5.49
N LYS A 242 4.75 13.91 -6.16
CA LYS A 242 5.37 12.72 -5.53
C LYS A 242 6.26 13.08 -4.34
N GLN A 243 6.93 14.24 -4.37
CA GLN A 243 7.84 14.68 -3.30
C GLN A 243 7.05 15.06 -2.04
N GLN A 244 5.95 15.79 -2.19
CA GLN A 244 5.08 16.19 -1.08
C GLN A 244 4.42 14.98 -0.41
N LEU A 245 4.08 13.96 -1.21
CA LEU A 245 3.49 12.73 -0.70
C LEU A 245 4.50 11.77 -0.03
N ARG A 246 5.81 12.10 0.05
CA ARG A 246 6.82 11.19 0.63
C ARG A 246 6.60 10.88 2.12
N ALA A 247 5.91 11.77 2.84
CA ALA A 247 5.62 11.60 4.26
C ALA A 247 4.54 10.54 4.54
N TYR A 248 3.81 10.11 3.49
CA TYR A 248 2.69 9.18 3.55
C TYR A 248 3.07 7.81 2.97
#